data_AF-A0A953P8P7-F1
#
_entry.id   AF-A0A953P8P7-F1
#
_cell.length_a   1.000
_cell.length_b   1.000
_cell.length_c   1.000
_cell.angle_alpha   90.00
_cell.angle_beta   90.00
_cell.angle_gamma   90.00
#
_symmetry.space_group_name_H-M   'P 1'
#
loop_
_entity.id
_entity.type
_entity.pdbx_description
1 polymer ?
#
loop_
_entity_poly.entity_id
_entity_poly.type
_entity_poly.pdbx_seq_one_letter_code
_entity_poly.pdbx_strand_id
1 'polypeptide(L)'
;MRYLKLTIAYDGTDFHGWQIQAAKPTVQGALTDVLRRITQEKLAIHSAGRTDAGVHALGQVAHFWTHSLLAAQEFQRACNALLPASIRVVAAEEVGPDFHSRFAAIAKTYRYRIFRGRVLPPALCRYVLHYPFPLDESAMAAAAQSFVGPHDFASFAASTGSEEEDKDRDTMREIFSAEVARSSDGEELHFTVRGKSFLRYMVRKLTGTLLEVGRGKFTLADIERLYLARDRSQSGPTVFFFIHPCREARFRLESRSWPANIVPPGGPSMADETTLGAAPPTSSPAPAQQAGPAPVIKTRKPKQRACDEKDAKAKLCNGHLKRWYDYPDDIKALIGPQAEIYRCEFCKTLYRPDPAQQPHSYTLRF
;
A
#
# COMPACT_ATOMS: atom_id res chain seq x y z
N MET A 1 -30.13 6.31 -4.16
CA MET A 1 -28.83 5.68 -3.84
C MET A 1 -28.24 5.16 -5.13
N ARG A 2 -27.01 5.55 -5.47
CA ARG A 2 -26.33 5.22 -6.72
C ARG A 2 -25.00 4.57 -6.44
N TYR A 3 -24.53 3.70 -7.32
CA TYR A 3 -23.27 2.98 -7.17
C TYR A 3 -22.31 3.42 -8.27
N LEU A 4 -21.13 3.87 -7.86
CA LEU A 4 -20.12 4.38 -8.77
C LEU A 4 -18.89 3.48 -8.75
N LYS A 5 -18.40 3.15 -9.94
CA LYS A 5 -17.13 2.48 -10.19
C LYS A 5 -16.13 3.52 -10.68
N LEU A 6 -15.00 3.62 -10.00
CA LEU A 6 -13.86 4.45 -10.40
C LEU A 6 -12.73 3.56 -10.90
N THR A 7 -12.14 3.93 -12.04
CA THR A 7 -10.85 3.41 -12.49
C THR A 7 -9.77 4.43 -12.16
N ILE A 8 -8.76 4.03 -11.41
CA ILE A 8 -7.82 4.92 -10.74
C ILE A 8 -6.39 4.54 -11.12
N ALA A 9 -5.62 5.52 -11.57
CA ALA A 9 -4.17 5.43 -11.72
C ALA A 9 -3.49 6.21 -10.59
N TYR A 10 -2.37 5.70 -10.09
CA TYR A 10 -1.57 6.41 -9.10
C TYR A 10 -0.09 6.03 -9.10
N ASP A 11 0.74 7.03 -8.78
CA ASP A 11 2.10 6.86 -8.32
C ASP A 11 2.08 6.54 -6.82
N GLY A 12 2.45 5.31 -6.46
CA GLY A 12 2.42 4.82 -5.09
C GLY A 12 3.62 5.22 -4.25
N THR A 13 4.62 5.90 -4.81
CA THR A 13 5.94 6.15 -4.18
C THR A 13 5.80 6.78 -2.80
N ASP A 14 4.94 7.79 -2.68
CA ASP A 14 4.80 8.60 -1.47
C ASP A 14 3.66 8.08 -0.55
N PHE A 15 3.10 6.91 -0.87
CA PHE A 15 2.00 6.30 -0.12
C PHE A 15 2.41 4.99 0.56
N HIS A 16 1.83 4.75 1.74
CA HIS A 16 1.97 3.51 2.50
C HIS A 16 1.00 2.42 2.03
N GLY A 17 0.70 2.43 0.73
CA GLY A 17 -0.15 1.47 0.05
C GLY A 17 -1.57 2.00 -0.16
N TRP A 18 -2.44 1.10 -0.61
CA TRP A 18 -3.84 1.42 -0.84
C TRP A 18 -4.62 1.65 0.46
N GLN A 19 -4.60 0.65 1.35
CA GLN A 19 -5.51 0.56 2.49
C GLN A 19 -5.21 1.64 3.54
N ILE A 20 -6.26 2.34 4.02
CA ILE A 20 -6.19 3.29 5.14
C ILE A 20 -5.49 2.63 6.35
N GLN A 21 -4.52 3.34 6.91
CA GLN A 21 -3.77 3.00 8.11
C GLN A 21 -3.68 4.24 8.98
N ALA A 22 -3.67 4.06 10.30
CA ALA A 22 -3.55 5.18 11.23
C ALA A 22 -2.25 5.97 10.97
N ALA A 23 -2.38 7.31 10.86
CA ALA A 23 -1.28 8.26 10.74
C ALA A 23 -0.31 8.03 9.55
N LYS A 24 -0.77 7.43 8.45
CA LYS A 24 0.04 7.25 7.23
C LYS A 24 -0.71 7.73 5.99
N PRO A 25 -0.04 8.36 5.01
CA PRO A 25 -0.67 8.69 3.74
C PRO A 25 -0.97 7.40 2.96
N THR A 26 -2.22 7.24 2.53
CA THR A 26 -2.68 6.10 1.72
C THR A 26 -3.56 6.57 0.57
N VAL A 27 -3.60 5.80 -0.51
CA VAL A 27 -4.40 6.15 -1.70
C VAL A 27 -5.89 6.13 -1.38
N GLN A 28 -6.37 5.13 -0.62
CA GLN A 28 -7.76 5.06 -0.20
C GLN A 28 -8.12 6.24 0.72
N GLY A 29 -7.21 6.68 1.60
CA GLY A 29 -7.43 7.83 2.47
C GLY A 29 -7.64 9.11 1.67
N ALA A 30 -6.70 9.44 0.80
CA ALA A 30 -6.79 10.63 -0.06
C ALA A 30 -8.08 10.63 -0.92
N LEU A 31 -8.44 9.48 -1.50
CA LEU A 31 -9.68 9.36 -2.27
C LEU A 31 -10.93 9.50 -1.41
N THR A 32 -10.93 8.95 -0.19
CA THR A 32 -12.03 9.05 0.77
C THR A 32 -12.25 10.50 1.19
N ASP A 33 -11.19 11.23 1.48
CA ASP A 33 -11.29 12.63 1.90
C ASP A 33 -11.84 13.53 0.79
N VAL A 34 -11.37 13.33 -0.44
CA VAL A 34 -11.89 14.06 -1.61
C VAL A 34 -13.35 13.72 -1.89
N LEU A 35 -13.72 12.44 -1.89
CA LEU A 35 -15.11 12.04 -2.13
C LEU A 35 -16.04 12.57 -1.05
N ARG A 36 -15.63 12.55 0.23
CA ARG A 36 -16.40 13.18 1.33
C ARG A 36 -16.60 14.68 1.11
N ARG A 37 -15.60 15.38 0.58
CA ARG A 37 -15.72 16.81 0.27
C ARG A 37 -16.68 17.07 -0.90
N ILE A 38 -16.72 16.17 -1.88
CA ILE A 38 -17.62 16.29 -3.04
C ILE A 38 -19.07 15.96 -2.65
N THR A 39 -19.28 14.87 -1.92
CA THR A 39 -20.63 14.36 -1.61
C THR A 39 -21.21 14.94 -0.32
N GLN A 40 -20.37 15.46 0.58
CA GLN A 40 -20.75 15.79 1.97
C GLN A 40 -21.28 14.58 2.77
N GLU A 41 -20.94 13.36 2.33
CA GLU A 41 -21.40 12.11 2.94
C GLU A 41 -20.25 11.32 3.55
N LYS A 42 -20.53 10.59 4.63
CA LYS A 42 -19.62 9.55 5.12
C LYS A 42 -19.78 8.30 4.24
N LEU A 43 -18.83 8.06 3.35
CA LEU A 43 -18.81 6.89 2.47
C LEU A 43 -17.67 5.92 2.79
N ALA A 44 -17.87 4.66 2.38
CA ALA A 44 -16.88 3.60 2.41
C ALA A 44 -16.48 3.22 0.98
N ILE A 45 -15.17 3.18 0.72
CA ILE A 45 -14.62 2.81 -0.59
C ILE A 45 -14.09 1.40 -0.53
N HIS A 46 -14.53 0.56 -1.46
CA HIS A 46 -14.07 -0.81 -1.62
C HIS A 46 -13.25 -0.93 -2.90
N SER A 47 -12.10 -1.59 -2.85
CA SER A 47 -11.23 -1.77 -4.02
C SER A 47 -11.22 -3.21 -4.54
N ALA A 48 -10.78 -3.38 -5.77
CA ALA A 48 -10.60 -4.68 -6.39
C ALA A 48 -9.43 -5.47 -5.78
N GLY A 49 -8.37 -4.76 -5.38
CA GLY A 49 -7.22 -5.32 -4.70
C GLY A 49 -6.56 -4.29 -3.79
N ARG A 50 -5.77 -4.78 -2.84
CA ARG A 50 -4.85 -3.93 -2.07
C ARG A 50 -3.50 -3.91 -2.77
N THR A 51 -2.86 -2.76 -2.76
CA THR A 51 -1.46 -2.59 -3.15
C THR A 51 -0.63 -2.24 -1.93
N ASP A 52 0.58 -2.77 -1.88
CA ASP A 52 1.52 -2.50 -0.79
C ASP A 52 2.12 -1.09 -0.90
N ALA A 53 2.80 -0.64 0.16
CA ALA A 53 3.53 0.62 0.17
C ALA A 53 4.49 0.73 -1.02
N GLY A 54 4.42 1.86 -1.73
CA GLY A 54 5.23 2.11 -2.91
C GLY A 54 4.74 1.47 -4.21
N VAL A 55 3.71 0.64 -4.20
CA VAL A 55 3.22 0.00 -5.43
C VAL A 55 2.31 0.96 -6.21
N HIS A 56 2.48 1.02 -7.53
CA HIS A 56 1.74 1.88 -8.44
C HIS A 56 0.47 1.19 -8.95
N ALA A 57 -0.44 1.93 -9.59
CA ALA A 57 -1.48 1.34 -10.40
C ALA A 57 -1.77 2.19 -11.63
N LEU A 58 -2.15 1.53 -12.73
CA LEU A 58 -2.65 2.20 -13.94
C LEU A 58 -4.18 2.09 -14.06
N GLY A 59 -4.78 1.12 -13.38
CA GLY A 59 -6.22 0.87 -13.43
C GLY A 59 -6.69 0.09 -12.21
N GLN A 60 -6.41 0.59 -11.00
CA GLN A 60 -7.05 0.12 -9.78
C GLN A 60 -8.53 0.46 -9.86
N VAL A 61 -9.40 -0.52 -9.63
CA VAL A 61 -10.84 -0.29 -9.62
C VAL A 61 -11.31 -0.21 -8.18
N ALA A 62 -12.12 0.81 -7.90
CA ALA A 62 -12.81 0.96 -6.64
C ALA A 62 -14.28 1.26 -6.89
N HIS A 63 -15.12 0.95 -5.91
CA HIS A 63 -16.52 1.35 -5.93
C HIS A 63 -16.96 1.87 -4.56
N PHE A 64 -18.01 2.69 -4.60
CA PHE A 64 -18.70 3.22 -3.44
C PHE A 64 -20.14 3.53 -3.87
N TRP A 65 -21.01 3.76 -2.89
CA TRP A 65 -22.36 4.25 -3.14
C TRP A 65 -22.54 5.64 -2.53
N THR A 66 -23.47 6.41 -3.08
CA THR A 66 -23.75 7.79 -2.65
C THR A 66 -25.20 8.19 -2.96
N HIS A 67 -25.70 9.23 -2.31
CA HIS A 67 -26.97 9.88 -2.65
C HIS A 67 -26.80 11.08 -3.59
N SER A 68 -25.55 11.50 -3.83
CA SER A 68 -25.23 12.58 -4.75
C SER A 68 -25.83 12.38 -6.15
N LEU A 69 -26.38 13.47 -6.69
CA LEU A 69 -26.95 13.53 -8.03
C LEU A 69 -25.91 13.83 -9.11
N LEU A 70 -24.65 14.07 -8.74
CA LEU A 70 -23.56 14.33 -9.70
C LEU A 70 -23.41 13.16 -10.67
N ALA A 71 -23.28 13.46 -11.97
CA ALA A 71 -23.01 12.45 -12.98
C ALA A 71 -21.61 11.83 -12.76
N ALA A 72 -21.41 10.60 -13.23
CA ALA A 72 -20.13 9.91 -13.07
C ALA A 72 -18.95 10.72 -13.66
N GLN A 73 -19.16 11.37 -14.82
CA GLN A 73 -18.16 12.26 -15.44
C GLN A 73 -17.83 13.48 -14.58
N GLU A 74 -18.78 13.99 -13.79
CA GLU A 74 -18.55 15.09 -12.86
C GLU A 74 -17.74 14.63 -11.67
N PHE A 75 -17.99 13.42 -11.14
CA PHE A 75 -17.13 12.80 -10.14
C PHE A 75 -15.69 12.67 -10.62
N GLN A 76 -15.47 12.22 -11.86
CA GLN A 76 -14.13 12.14 -12.41
C GLN A 76 -13.44 13.51 -12.39
N ARG A 77 -14.09 14.55 -12.91
CA ARG A 77 -13.54 15.91 -12.99
C ARG A 77 -13.28 16.49 -11.59
N ALA A 78 -14.25 16.41 -10.69
CA ALA A 78 -14.16 16.92 -9.33
C ALA A 78 -13.07 16.21 -8.52
N CYS A 79 -12.98 14.87 -8.62
CA CYS A 79 -11.91 14.11 -7.99
C CYS A 79 -10.54 14.57 -8.51
N ASN A 80 -10.35 14.68 -9.82
CA ASN A 80 -9.05 15.06 -10.39
C ASN A 80 -8.64 16.51 -10.08
N ALA A 81 -9.60 17.41 -9.84
CA ALA A 81 -9.33 18.78 -9.41
C ALA A 81 -8.85 18.86 -7.94
N LEU A 82 -9.26 17.91 -7.09
CA LEU A 82 -8.98 17.94 -5.65
C LEU A 82 -7.90 16.92 -5.22
N LEU A 83 -7.67 15.87 -6.00
CA LEU A 83 -6.67 14.84 -5.72
C LEU A 83 -5.25 15.34 -6.01
N PRO A 84 -4.24 14.88 -5.24
CA PRO A 84 -2.84 15.16 -5.55
C PRO A 84 -2.48 14.67 -6.95
N ALA A 85 -1.49 15.30 -7.58
CA ALA A 85 -1.08 14.97 -8.95
C ALA A 85 -0.72 13.50 -9.17
N SER A 86 -0.28 12.82 -8.11
CA SER A 86 0.06 11.40 -8.07
C SER A 86 -1.15 10.46 -8.08
N ILE A 87 -2.41 10.93 -8.00
CA ILE A 87 -3.62 10.11 -8.08
C ILE A 87 -4.58 10.71 -9.12
N ARG A 88 -5.04 9.87 -10.06
CA ARG A 88 -5.98 10.27 -11.11
C ARG A 88 -7.10 9.25 -11.26
N VAL A 89 -8.33 9.74 -11.28
CA VAL A 89 -9.52 9.01 -11.74
C VAL A 89 -9.52 9.05 -13.27
N VAL A 90 -9.21 7.91 -13.88
CA VAL A 90 -9.11 7.71 -15.33
C VAL A 90 -10.48 7.50 -15.96
N ALA A 91 -11.40 6.88 -15.23
CA ALA A 91 -12.79 6.73 -15.64
C ALA A 91 -13.69 6.66 -14.40
N ALA A 92 -14.93 7.10 -14.57
CA ALA A 92 -15.99 6.96 -13.58
C ALA A 92 -17.26 6.51 -14.30
N GLU A 93 -17.90 5.47 -13.78
CA GLU A 93 -19.07 4.84 -14.39
C GLU A 93 -20.11 4.55 -13.30
N GLU A 94 -21.39 4.68 -13.63
CA GLU A 94 -22.47 4.17 -12.79
C GLU A 94 -22.63 2.67 -13.00
N VAL A 95 -22.85 1.94 -11.93
CA VAL A 95 -22.99 0.47 -11.93
C VAL A 95 -24.22 0.06 -11.13
N GLY A 96 -24.67 -1.18 -11.33
CA GLY A 96 -25.78 -1.74 -10.58
C GLY A 96 -25.45 -1.97 -9.09
N PRO A 97 -26.47 -2.14 -8.24
CA PRO A 97 -26.30 -2.37 -6.80
C PRO A 97 -25.53 -3.65 -6.47
N ASP A 98 -25.54 -4.64 -7.36
CA ASP A 98 -24.86 -5.92 -7.18
C ASP A 98 -23.34 -5.85 -7.50
N PHE A 99 -22.86 -4.71 -8.01
CA PHE A 99 -21.46 -4.57 -8.37
C PHE A 99 -20.58 -4.43 -7.12
N HIS A 100 -19.66 -5.37 -6.93
CA HIS A 100 -18.59 -5.26 -5.95
C HIS A 100 -17.21 -5.43 -6.60
N SER A 101 -16.40 -4.37 -6.61
CA SER A 101 -15.10 -4.31 -7.30
C SER A 101 -14.16 -5.49 -7.02
N ARG A 102 -14.18 -6.05 -5.80
CA ARG A 102 -13.36 -7.22 -5.43
C ARG A 102 -13.87 -8.54 -6.03
N PHE A 103 -15.19 -8.73 -6.06
CA PHE A 103 -15.81 -10.02 -6.39
C PHE A 103 -16.20 -10.10 -7.87
N ALA A 104 -16.49 -8.95 -8.49
CA ALA A 104 -16.70 -8.82 -9.94
C ALA A 104 -15.39 -8.85 -10.75
N ALA A 105 -14.23 -8.81 -10.09
CA ALA A 105 -12.92 -8.91 -10.71
C ALA A 105 -12.70 -10.30 -11.33
N ILE A 106 -12.50 -10.36 -12.65
CA ILE A 106 -12.23 -11.64 -13.35
C ILE A 106 -10.74 -11.97 -13.28
N ALA A 107 -9.90 -10.97 -13.49
CA ALA A 107 -8.45 -11.13 -13.49
C ALA A 107 -7.77 -9.85 -13.02
N LYS A 108 -6.54 -10.03 -12.53
CA LYS A 108 -5.62 -8.97 -12.13
C LYS A 108 -4.33 -9.17 -12.89
N THR A 109 -3.88 -8.13 -13.57
CA THR A 109 -2.61 -8.16 -14.31
C THR A 109 -1.59 -7.29 -13.61
N TYR A 110 -0.47 -7.90 -13.25
CA TYR A 110 0.70 -7.21 -12.74
C TYR A 110 1.83 -7.17 -13.75
N ARG A 111 2.58 -6.06 -13.77
CA ARG A 111 3.82 -5.95 -14.53
C ARG A 111 4.91 -5.38 -13.65
N TYR A 112 6.01 -6.10 -13.56
CA TYR A 112 7.27 -5.63 -13.01
C TYR A 112 8.15 -5.17 -14.17
N ARG A 113 8.68 -3.95 -14.08
CA ARG A 113 9.60 -3.39 -15.10
C ARG A 113 11.01 -3.40 -14.53
N ILE A 114 11.94 -3.97 -15.27
CA ILE A 114 13.35 -4.10 -14.89
C ILE A 114 14.16 -3.36 -15.94
N PHE A 115 14.79 -2.25 -15.57
CA PHE A 115 15.65 -1.50 -16.48
C PHE A 115 17.04 -2.13 -16.54
N ARG A 116 17.50 -2.46 -17.74
CA ARG A 116 18.72 -3.25 -18.00
C ARG A 116 19.91 -2.38 -18.42
N GLY A 117 19.68 -1.10 -18.73
CA GLY A 117 20.73 -0.16 -19.10
C GLY A 117 21.72 0.09 -17.96
N ARG A 118 22.95 0.44 -18.33
CA ARG A 118 24.05 0.69 -17.36
C ARG A 118 23.72 1.84 -16.40
N VAL A 119 23.08 2.90 -16.90
CA VAL A 119 22.72 4.09 -16.14
C VAL A 119 21.20 4.28 -16.17
N LEU A 120 20.57 4.32 -15.00
CA LEU A 120 19.12 4.51 -14.89
C LEU A 120 18.73 5.98 -15.19
N PRO A 121 17.84 6.23 -16.17
CA PRO A 121 17.33 7.58 -16.40
C PRO A 121 16.57 8.13 -15.18
N PRO A 122 16.79 9.39 -14.77
CA PRO A 122 16.08 10.00 -13.64
C PRO A 122 14.55 9.96 -13.79
N ALA A 123 14.02 10.04 -15.01
CA ALA A 123 12.59 9.97 -15.27
C ALA A 123 11.97 8.60 -14.93
N LEU A 124 12.78 7.53 -14.96
CA LEU A 124 12.33 6.17 -14.67
C LEU A 124 12.61 5.76 -13.22
N CYS A 125 13.35 6.56 -12.43
CA CYS A 125 13.84 6.20 -11.11
C CYS A 125 12.77 5.93 -10.05
N ARG A 126 11.50 6.18 -10.36
CA ARG A 126 10.36 5.79 -9.51
C ARG A 126 9.67 4.52 -9.98
N TYR A 127 9.90 4.06 -11.20
CA TYR A 127 9.00 3.16 -11.94
C TYR A 127 9.63 1.84 -12.42
N VAL A 128 10.92 1.57 -12.25
CA VAL A 128 11.59 0.39 -12.83
C VAL A 128 12.71 -0.18 -11.94
N LEU A 129 12.71 -1.46 -11.58
CA LEU A 129 13.87 -2.05 -10.91
C LEU A 129 15.13 -1.90 -11.76
N HIS A 130 16.12 -1.12 -11.32
CA HIS A 130 17.39 -1.03 -12.04
C HIS A 130 18.22 -2.29 -11.78
N TYR A 131 18.53 -3.04 -12.83
CA TYR A 131 19.34 -4.24 -12.76
C TYR A 131 20.29 -4.31 -13.97
N PRO A 132 21.49 -3.69 -13.87
CA PRO A 132 22.45 -3.64 -14.98
C PRO A 132 23.35 -4.88 -15.08
N PHE A 133 23.16 -5.89 -14.21
CA PHE A 133 24.00 -7.09 -14.19
C PHE A 133 23.50 -8.15 -15.19
N PRO A 134 24.37 -9.05 -15.68
CA PRO A 134 23.96 -10.12 -16.58
C PRO A 134 22.81 -10.96 -16.02
N LEU A 135 21.85 -11.31 -16.88
CA LEU A 135 20.78 -12.27 -16.59
C LEU A 135 20.56 -13.14 -17.83
N ASP A 136 20.33 -14.42 -17.62
CA ASP A 136 19.80 -15.33 -18.63
C ASP A 136 18.29 -15.10 -18.77
N GLU A 137 17.93 -14.20 -19.69
CA GLU A 137 16.53 -13.80 -19.94
C GLU A 137 15.71 -14.94 -20.55
N SER A 138 16.34 -15.87 -21.27
CA SER A 138 15.70 -17.06 -21.81
C SER A 138 15.33 -18.05 -20.71
N ALA A 139 16.24 -18.30 -19.76
CA ALA A 139 15.96 -19.11 -18.58
C ALA A 139 14.86 -18.49 -17.72
N MET A 140 14.87 -17.15 -17.55
CA MET A 140 13.78 -16.43 -16.87
C MET A 140 12.44 -16.61 -17.58
N ALA A 141 12.39 -16.51 -18.91
CA ALA A 141 11.17 -16.69 -19.68
C ALA A 141 10.63 -18.12 -19.57
N ALA A 142 11.50 -19.13 -19.62
CA ALA A 142 11.12 -20.53 -19.39
C ALA A 142 10.59 -20.75 -17.97
N ALA A 143 11.27 -20.20 -16.95
CA ALA A 143 10.84 -20.27 -15.55
C ALA A 143 9.52 -19.53 -15.27
N ALA A 144 9.20 -18.47 -16.01
CA ALA A 144 7.92 -17.81 -15.86
C ALA A 144 6.74 -18.74 -16.23
N GLN A 145 6.93 -19.63 -17.22
CA GLN A 145 5.88 -20.57 -17.64
C GLN A 145 5.52 -21.57 -16.55
N SER A 146 6.46 -21.96 -15.67
CA SER A 146 6.17 -22.88 -14.56
C SER A 146 5.26 -22.28 -13.48
N PHE A 147 4.96 -20.97 -13.56
CA PHE A 147 3.98 -20.33 -12.68
C PHE A 147 2.54 -20.45 -13.20
N VAL A 148 2.33 -20.76 -14.48
CA VAL A 148 1.00 -20.83 -15.09
C VAL A 148 0.22 -22.05 -14.57
N GLY A 149 -1.07 -21.87 -14.34
CA GLY A 149 -1.97 -22.89 -13.81
C GLY A 149 -2.30 -22.73 -12.32
N PRO A 150 -3.05 -23.68 -11.75
CA PRO A 150 -3.38 -23.71 -10.34
C PRO A 150 -2.23 -24.30 -9.52
N HIS A 151 -1.68 -23.51 -8.59
CA HIS A 151 -0.60 -23.96 -7.70
C HIS A 151 -0.81 -23.47 -6.27
N ASP A 152 -0.14 -24.14 -5.34
CA ASP A 152 0.00 -23.67 -3.96
C ASP A 152 1.15 -22.67 -3.86
N PHE A 153 0.82 -21.38 -3.70
CA PHE A 153 1.82 -20.32 -3.64
C PHE A 153 2.27 -19.97 -2.21
N ALA A 154 2.11 -20.88 -1.23
CA ALA A 154 2.51 -20.65 0.15
C ALA A 154 3.95 -20.15 0.29
N SER A 155 4.90 -20.78 -0.41
CA SER A 155 6.32 -20.40 -0.39
C SER A 155 6.59 -19.03 -0.99
N PHE A 156 5.69 -18.51 -1.82
CA PHE A 156 5.81 -17.20 -2.46
C PHE A 156 5.03 -16.11 -1.70
N ALA A 157 4.43 -16.41 -0.55
CA ALA A 157 3.64 -15.46 0.21
C ALA A 157 4.43 -14.83 1.37
N ALA A 158 4.11 -13.58 1.71
CA ALA A 158 4.48 -13.00 2.99
C ALA A 158 3.63 -13.58 4.12
N SER A 159 4.22 -13.63 5.33
CA SER A 159 3.43 -13.82 6.56
C SER A 159 2.39 -12.72 6.73
N THR A 160 1.22 -13.12 7.22
CA THR A 160 0.17 -12.20 7.69
C THR A 160 0.56 -11.52 9.00
N GLY A 161 1.56 -12.03 9.72
CA GLY A 161 1.95 -11.59 11.06
C GLY A 161 1.29 -12.39 12.18
N SER A 162 0.49 -13.40 11.85
CA SER A 162 -0.08 -14.38 12.78
C SER A 162 0.22 -15.78 12.26
N GLU A 163 0.87 -16.61 13.09
CA GLU A 163 1.20 -18.00 12.72
C GLU A 163 -0.07 -18.86 12.57
N GLU A 164 -1.12 -18.57 13.32
CA GLU A 164 -2.40 -19.28 13.26
C GLU A 164 -3.14 -18.95 11.95
N GLU A 165 -3.25 -17.67 11.60
CA GLU A 165 -3.86 -17.26 10.32
C GLU A 165 -3.06 -17.74 9.11
N ASP A 166 -1.75 -17.91 9.26
CA ASP A 166 -0.88 -18.37 8.18
C ASP A 166 -0.98 -19.88 7.92
N LYS A 167 -1.35 -20.69 8.93
CA LYS A 167 -1.48 -22.15 8.82
C LYS A 167 -2.75 -22.59 8.10
N ASP A 168 -3.87 -21.91 8.35
CA ASP A 168 -5.19 -22.29 7.81
C ASP A 168 -5.57 -21.51 6.53
N ARG A 169 -4.63 -20.73 5.99
CA ARG A 169 -4.88 -19.88 4.83
C ARG A 169 -4.89 -20.68 3.55
N ASP A 170 -5.97 -20.51 2.77
CA ASP A 170 -5.98 -20.93 1.37
C ASP A 170 -4.95 -20.13 0.54
N THR A 171 -3.87 -20.82 0.16
CA THR A 171 -2.76 -20.35 -0.66
C THR A 171 -2.84 -20.80 -2.11
N MET A 172 -3.89 -21.53 -2.51
CA MET A 172 -4.10 -21.95 -3.89
C MET A 172 -4.45 -20.75 -4.76
N ARG A 173 -3.65 -20.48 -5.78
CA ARG A 173 -3.94 -19.42 -6.74
C ARG A 173 -3.79 -19.95 -8.15
N GLU A 174 -4.53 -19.32 -9.05
CA GLU A 174 -4.50 -19.66 -10.47
C GLU A 174 -3.92 -18.47 -11.24
N ILE A 175 -2.79 -18.72 -11.89
CA ILE A 175 -2.16 -17.80 -12.83
C ILE A 175 -2.57 -18.22 -14.24
N PHE A 176 -3.16 -17.29 -14.98
CA PHE A 176 -3.62 -17.50 -16.34
C PHE A 176 -2.50 -17.31 -17.37
N SER A 177 -1.54 -16.42 -17.09
CA SER A 177 -0.37 -16.21 -17.93
C SER A 177 0.75 -15.56 -17.13
N ALA A 178 1.99 -15.90 -17.47
CA ALA A 178 3.20 -15.31 -16.91
C ALA A 178 4.24 -15.22 -18.04
N GLU A 179 4.76 -14.02 -18.29
CA GLU A 179 5.62 -13.73 -19.43
C GLU A 179 6.78 -12.83 -19.00
N VAL A 180 7.97 -13.17 -19.46
CA VAL A 180 9.16 -12.30 -19.38
C VAL A 180 9.54 -11.94 -20.80
N ALA A 181 9.45 -10.64 -21.13
CA ALA A 181 9.74 -10.15 -22.47
C ALA A 181 10.40 -8.78 -22.40
N ARG A 182 11.23 -8.46 -23.39
CA ARG A 182 11.79 -7.11 -23.52
C ARG A 182 10.73 -6.10 -23.96
N SER A 183 10.90 -4.86 -23.52
CA SER A 183 10.22 -3.71 -24.12
C SER A 183 10.58 -3.57 -25.60
N SER A 184 9.77 -2.83 -26.35
CA SER A 184 9.98 -2.57 -27.77
C SER A 184 11.30 -1.84 -28.08
N ASP A 185 11.77 -1.01 -27.15
CA ASP A 185 13.07 -0.32 -27.23
C ASP A 185 14.25 -1.19 -26.74
N GLY A 186 13.97 -2.37 -26.17
CA GLY A 186 14.96 -3.31 -25.67
C GLY A 186 15.68 -2.89 -24.38
N GLU A 187 15.38 -1.74 -23.79
CA GLU A 187 16.07 -1.24 -22.59
C GLU A 187 15.53 -1.83 -21.28
N GLU A 188 14.29 -2.31 -21.31
CA GLU A 188 13.61 -2.90 -20.16
C GLU A 188 13.27 -4.37 -20.41
N LEU A 189 13.28 -5.13 -19.32
CA LEU A 189 12.73 -6.47 -19.23
C LEU A 189 11.45 -6.41 -18.39
N HIS A 190 10.34 -6.86 -18.94
CA HIS A 190 9.03 -6.83 -18.30
C HIS A 190 8.65 -8.24 -17.86
N PHE A 191 8.39 -8.43 -16.57
CA PHE A 191 7.68 -9.60 -16.08
C PHE A 191 6.19 -9.26 -15.94
N THR A 192 5.35 -9.81 -16.82
CA THR A 192 3.89 -9.63 -16.79
C THR A 192 3.24 -10.91 -16.28
N VAL A 193 2.39 -10.81 -15.26
CA VAL A 193 1.65 -11.95 -14.69
C VAL A 193 0.18 -11.60 -14.55
N ARG A 194 -0.70 -12.47 -15.05
CA ARG A 194 -2.16 -12.33 -14.98
C ARG A 194 -2.74 -13.53 -14.27
N GLY A 195 -3.61 -13.29 -13.30
CA GLY A 195 -4.26 -14.35 -12.53
C GLY A 195 -5.53 -13.87 -11.84
N LYS A 196 -6.27 -14.81 -11.23
CA LYS A 196 -7.54 -14.50 -10.56
C LYS A 196 -7.34 -13.66 -9.30
N SER A 197 -6.39 -14.07 -8.46
CA SER A 197 -6.00 -13.33 -7.26
C SER A 197 -4.56 -13.67 -6.87
N PHE A 198 -3.95 -12.84 -6.02
CA PHE A 198 -2.56 -12.98 -5.62
C PHE A 198 -2.44 -12.86 -4.09
N LEU A 199 -1.49 -13.60 -3.52
CA LEU A 199 -1.13 -13.47 -2.11
C LEU A 199 -0.32 -12.20 -1.88
N ARG A 200 -0.20 -11.77 -0.61
CA ARG A 200 0.60 -10.61 -0.23
C ARG A 200 2.07 -10.87 -0.59
N TYR A 201 2.71 -9.90 -1.26
CA TYR A 201 4.06 -9.98 -1.84
C TYR A 201 4.30 -11.07 -2.89
N MET A 202 3.29 -11.84 -3.30
CA MET A 202 3.44 -12.96 -4.25
C MET A 202 4.16 -12.56 -5.52
N VAL A 203 3.67 -11.56 -6.25
CA VAL A 203 4.29 -11.12 -7.51
C VAL A 203 5.74 -10.66 -7.32
N ARG A 204 6.07 -10.07 -6.16
CA ARG A 204 7.43 -9.62 -5.84
C ARG A 204 8.36 -10.79 -5.54
N LYS A 205 7.85 -11.83 -4.89
CA LYS A 205 8.56 -13.09 -4.65
C LYS A 205 8.78 -13.87 -5.94
N LEU A 206 7.77 -13.92 -6.83
CA LEU A 206 7.92 -14.50 -8.17
C LEU A 206 9.00 -13.77 -8.96
N THR A 207 8.96 -12.44 -8.99
CA THR A 207 9.99 -11.63 -9.67
C THR A 207 11.39 -11.91 -9.10
N GLY A 208 11.53 -12.01 -7.77
CA GLY A 208 12.83 -12.29 -7.13
C GLY A 208 13.36 -13.67 -7.46
N THR A 209 12.47 -14.66 -7.51
CA THR A 209 12.79 -16.03 -7.93
C THR A 209 13.27 -16.05 -9.38
N LEU A 210 12.59 -15.33 -10.28
CA LEU A 210 13.05 -15.20 -11.67
C LEU A 210 14.43 -14.52 -11.77
N LEU A 211 14.71 -13.51 -10.96
CA LEU A 211 16.05 -12.90 -10.92
C LEU A 211 17.11 -13.91 -10.45
N GLU A 212 16.82 -14.76 -9.46
CA GLU A 212 17.77 -15.81 -9.06
C GLU A 212 17.96 -16.87 -10.15
N VAL A 213 16.93 -17.20 -10.93
CA VAL A 213 17.06 -18.05 -12.13
C VAL A 213 17.94 -17.39 -13.17
N GLY A 214 17.68 -16.12 -13.52
CA GLY A 214 18.49 -15.38 -14.49
C GLY A 214 19.95 -15.24 -14.07
N ARG A 215 20.24 -15.29 -12.76
CA ARG A 215 21.61 -15.31 -12.22
C ARG A 215 22.25 -16.70 -12.22
N GLY A 216 21.54 -17.74 -12.65
CA GLY A 216 21.99 -19.13 -12.62
C GLY A 216 22.02 -19.76 -11.22
N LYS A 217 21.34 -19.16 -10.24
CA LYS A 217 21.32 -19.67 -8.86
C LYS A 217 20.20 -20.66 -8.60
N PHE A 218 19.06 -20.46 -9.27
CA PHE A 218 17.91 -21.36 -9.22
C PHE A 218 17.70 -22.00 -10.59
N THR A 219 17.29 -23.26 -10.58
CA THR A 219 16.86 -24.01 -11.76
C THR A 219 15.34 -24.16 -11.79
N LEU A 220 14.78 -24.66 -12.89
CA LEU A 220 13.36 -25.02 -12.95
C LEU A 220 12.98 -26.05 -11.87
N ALA A 221 13.84 -27.04 -11.63
CA ALA A 221 13.63 -28.05 -10.59
C ALA A 221 13.59 -27.42 -9.19
N ASP A 222 14.31 -26.34 -8.95
CA ASP A 222 14.24 -25.63 -7.68
C ASP A 222 12.90 -24.90 -7.51
N ILE A 223 12.31 -24.37 -8.58
CA ILE A 223 10.96 -23.78 -8.53
C ILE A 223 9.91 -24.85 -8.19
N GLU A 224 10.02 -26.04 -8.77
CA GLU A 224 9.13 -27.16 -8.44
C GLU A 224 9.26 -27.55 -6.96
N ARG A 225 10.49 -27.60 -6.43
CA ARG A 225 10.74 -27.83 -4.99
C ARG A 225 10.12 -26.75 -4.12
N LEU A 226 10.12 -25.48 -4.55
CA LEU A 226 9.48 -24.40 -3.80
C LEU A 226 7.98 -24.61 -3.62
N TYR A 227 7.28 -25.16 -4.61
CA TYR A 227 5.86 -25.49 -4.44
C TYR A 227 5.64 -26.58 -3.38
N LEU A 228 6.50 -27.58 -3.36
CA LEU A 228 6.42 -28.70 -2.40
C LEU A 228 6.81 -28.28 -0.98
N ALA A 229 7.81 -27.41 -0.84
CA ALA A 229 8.39 -27.04 0.45
C ALA A 229 7.40 -26.31 1.38
N ARG A 230 6.44 -25.57 0.81
CA ARG A 230 5.51 -24.67 1.55
C ARG A 230 6.22 -23.74 2.56
N ASP A 231 7.49 -23.45 2.31
CA ASP A 231 8.38 -22.70 3.19
C ASP A 231 8.80 -21.39 2.52
N ARG A 232 8.39 -20.29 3.15
CA ARG A 232 8.59 -18.91 2.68
C ARG A 232 10.05 -18.47 2.72
N SER A 233 10.88 -19.12 3.54
CA SER A 233 12.29 -18.82 3.68
C SER A 233 13.12 -19.31 2.49
N GLN A 234 12.60 -20.31 1.76
CA GLN A 234 13.32 -20.97 0.66
C GLN A 234 13.11 -20.28 -0.68
N SER A 235 12.01 -19.54 -0.87
CA SER A 235 11.79 -18.78 -2.09
C SER A 235 12.77 -17.62 -2.23
N GLY A 236 12.99 -17.18 -3.48
CA GLY A 236 13.85 -16.04 -3.77
C GLY A 236 13.51 -14.83 -2.89
N PRO A 237 14.47 -13.90 -2.67
CA PRO A 237 14.22 -12.74 -1.84
C PRO A 237 12.97 -12.04 -2.38
N THR A 238 12.06 -11.62 -1.49
CA THR A 238 11.04 -10.66 -1.93
C THR A 238 11.83 -9.53 -2.55
N VAL A 239 11.54 -9.18 -3.80
CA VAL A 239 12.13 -8.00 -4.41
C VAL A 239 11.61 -6.81 -3.62
N PHE A 240 12.35 -6.49 -2.57
CA PHE A 240 12.23 -5.32 -1.76
C PHE A 240 13.01 -4.24 -2.47
N PHE A 241 12.32 -3.11 -2.65
CA PHE A 241 12.79 -1.86 -3.25
C PHE A 241 13.97 -1.21 -2.51
N PHE A 242 14.75 -1.98 -1.76
CA PHE A 242 15.61 -1.51 -0.68
C PHE A 242 17.11 -1.66 -0.93
N ILE A 243 17.55 -2.01 -2.14
CA ILE A 243 18.95 -1.78 -2.53
C ILE A 243 19.06 -0.70 -3.61
N HIS A 244 18.02 -0.45 -4.41
CA HIS A 244 17.92 0.75 -5.25
C HIS A 244 16.44 1.19 -5.35
N PRO A 245 16.13 2.49 -5.22
CA PRO A 245 14.77 2.97 -5.13
C PRO A 245 14.18 2.88 -6.53
N CYS A 246 13.31 1.92 -6.80
CA CYS A 246 12.56 2.00 -8.04
C CYS A 246 11.42 0.99 -8.12
N ARG A 247 10.19 1.50 -8.21
CA ARG A 247 8.98 0.82 -7.81
C ARG A 247 8.06 0.54 -8.99
N GLU A 248 7.77 -0.73 -9.28
CA GLU A 248 6.57 -1.03 -10.08
C GLU A 248 6.03 -2.43 -9.85
N ALA A 249 4.73 -2.49 -9.58
CA ALA A 249 3.88 -3.60 -9.98
C ALA A 249 2.63 -2.95 -10.57
N ARG A 250 2.42 -3.06 -11.89
CA ARG A 250 1.19 -2.53 -12.52
C ARG A 250 -0.03 -3.27 -11.98
N PHE A 251 -1.21 -2.67 -12.02
CA PHE A 251 -2.47 -3.36 -11.78
C PHE A 251 -3.46 -2.90 -12.83
N ARG A 252 -3.96 -3.84 -13.63
CA ARG A 252 -5.11 -3.64 -14.51
C ARG A 252 -6.17 -4.67 -14.13
N LEU A 253 -7.37 -4.19 -13.81
CA LEU A 253 -8.54 -5.03 -13.62
C LEU A 253 -9.32 -5.14 -14.93
N GLU A 254 -9.73 -6.35 -15.27
CA GLU A 254 -10.77 -6.61 -16.27
C GLU A 254 -12.08 -6.94 -15.54
N SER A 255 -13.13 -6.17 -15.82
CA SER A 255 -14.50 -6.39 -15.32
C SER A 255 -15.43 -6.67 -16.50
N ARG A 256 -16.50 -7.44 -16.28
CA ARG A 256 -17.60 -7.57 -17.26
C ARG A 256 -18.13 -6.17 -17.62
N SER A 257 -18.37 -5.90 -18.89
CA SER A 257 -19.16 -4.75 -19.33
C SER A 257 -20.58 -4.91 -18.79
N TRP A 258 -21.03 -3.97 -17.96
CA TRP A 258 -22.42 -3.94 -17.49
C TRP A 258 -23.24 -3.10 -18.47
N PRO A 259 -24.41 -3.58 -18.94
CA PRO A 259 -25.27 -2.77 -19.80
C PRO A 259 -25.80 -1.56 -19.02
N ALA A 260 -25.71 -0.38 -19.63
CA ALA A 260 -26.00 0.91 -19.01
C ALA A 260 -27.50 1.20 -18.76
N ASN A 261 -28.41 0.25 -19.04
CA ASN A 261 -29.85 0.52 -19.04
C ASN A 261 -30.60 -0.47 -18.16
N ILE A 262 -30.80 -0.10 -16.89
CA ILE A 262 -31.93 -0.59 -16.10
C ILE A 262 -32.67 0.65 -15.60
N VAL A 263 -33.74 0.99 -16.30
CA VAL A 263 -34.71 2.01 -15.89
C VAL A 263 -35.58 1.38 -14.78
N PRO A 264 -35.68 1.98 -13.59
CA PRO A 264 -36.59 1.47 -12.57
C PRO A 264 -38.05 1.75 -12.99
N PRO A 265 -38.99 0.81 -12.77
CA PRO A 265 -40.40 1.04 -13.03
C PRO A 265 -40.96 2.06 -12.02
N GLY A 266 -41.75 3.01 -12.53
CA GLY A 266 -42.39 4.05 -11.74
C GLY A 266 -43.45 3.51 -10.78
N GLY A 267 -43.62 4.24 -9.67
CA GLY A 267 -44.70 4.08 -8.69
C GLY A 267 -44.99 5.44 -8.02
N PRO A 268 -46.21 5.68 -7.53
CA PRO A 268 -46.90 6.95 -7.73
C PRO A 268 -46.75 7.98 -6.60
N SER A 269 -47.12 9.21 -6.98
CA SER A 269 -47.44 10.40 -6.18
C SER A 269 -48.35 10.12 -4.98
N MET A 270 -48.04 10.70 -3.82
CA MET A 270 -49.01 11.18 -2.83
C MET A 270 -48.48 12.46 -2.17
N ALA A 271 -49.35 13.47 -2.12
CA ALA A 271 -49.17 14.74 -1.44
C ALA A 271 -49.65 14.66 0.03
N ASP A 272 -49.20 15.65 0.80
CA ASP A 272 -49.69 16.17 2.08
C ASP A 272 -49.81 15.24 3.30
N GLU A 273 -49.06 15.55 4.37
CA GLU A 273 -49.68 16.07 5.60
C GLU A 273 -48.65 16.68 6.58
N THR A 274 -49.13 17.77 7.17
CA THR A 274 -48.71 18.72 8.20
C THR A 274 -47.96 18.24 9.48
N THR A 275 -46.97 19.05 9.86
CA THR A 275 -46.55 19.54 11.20
C THR A 275 -46.71 18.69 12.47
N LEU A 276 -45.61 18.57 13.23
CA LEU A 276 -45.52 18.79 14.69
C LEU A 276 -44.03 18.92 15.09
N GLY A 277 -43.72 19.89 15.97
CA GLY A 277 -42.35 20.30 16.33
C GLY A 277 -41.86 19.88 17.73
N ALA A 278 -40.77 20.53 18.13
CA ALA A 278 -40.01 20.46 19.41
C ALA A 278 -39.07 19.24 19.55
N ALA A 279 -37.83 19.31 20.09
CA ALA A 279 -37.00 20.30 20.79
C ALA A 279 -35.49 19.90 20.60
N PRO A 280 -34.50 20.75 20.89
CA PRO A 280 -33.09 20.44 20.63
C PRO A 280 -32.47 19.60 21.75
N PRO A 281 -31.59 18.61 21.47
CA PRO A 281 -30.83 17.98 22.52
C PRO A 281 -29.64 18.87 22.93
N THR A 282 -29.68 19.22 24.21
CA THR A 282 -28.62 19.76 25.06
C THR A 282 -27.27 19.06 24.87
N SER A 283 -26.22 19.86 24.63
CA SER A 283 -24.83 19.45 24.61
C SER A 283 -24.28 19.29 26.04
N SER A 284 -23.93 18.06 26.44
CA SER A 284 -23.04 17.83 27.59
C SER A 284 -21.57 17.94 27.13
N PRO A 285 -20.69 18.64 27.87
CA PRO A 285 -19.29 18.76 27.50
C PRO A 285 -18.56 17.43 27.73
N ALA A 286 -17.67 17.08 26.80
CA ALA A 286 -16.76 15.94 26.93
C ALA A 286 -15.81 16.13 28.12
N PRO A 287 -15.47 15.07 28.87
CA PRO A 287 -14.57 15.18 30.01
C PRO A 287 -13.14 15.52 29.57
N ALA A 288 -12.55 16.49 30.27
CA ALA A 288 -11.15 16.87 30.13
C ALA A 288 -10.22 15.66 30.36
N GLN A 289 -9.40 15.34 29.35
CA GLN A 289 -8.32 14.38 29.50
C GLN A 289 -7.27 14.94 30.47
N GLN A 290 -7.07 14.23 31.57
CA GLN A 290 -6.02 14.53 32.55
C GLN A 290 -4.65 14.44 31.88
N ALA A 291 -3.87 15.51 31.99
CA ALA A 291 -2.47 15.53 31.57
C ALA A 291 -1.66 14.54 32.41
N GLY A 292 -1.11 13.52 31.77
CA GLY A 292 -0.17 12.61 32.40
C GLY A 292 1.11 13.33 32.86
N PRO A 293 1.93 12.70 33.73
CA PRO A 293 3.15 13.30 34.23
C PRO A 293 4.10 13.69 33.09
N ALA A 294 4.73 14.86 33.23
CA ALA A 294 5.66 15.40 32.23
C ALA A 294 6.76 14.38 31.88
N PRO A 295 7.08 14.19 30.59
CA PRO A 295 8.03 13.18 30.17
C PRO A 295 9.45 13.54 30.64
N VAL A 296 10.08 12.64 31.40
CA VAL A 296 11.47 12.76 31.81
C VAL A 296 12.38 12.49 30.60
N ILE A 297 13.29 13.43 30.32
CA ILE A 297 14.23 13.34 29.20
C ILE A 297 15.62 13.02 29.74
N LYS A 298 16.23 11.94 29.25
CA LYS A 298 17.58 11.49 29.64
C LYS A 298 18.63 11.90 28.61
N THR A 299 19.90 11.82 28.95
CA THR A 299 21.01 12.00 28.01
C THR A 299 21.50 10.64 27.53
N ARG A 300 21.63 10.47 26.21
CA ARG A 300 22.15 9.23 25.61
C ARG A 300 23.64 9.10 25.90
N LYS A 301 24.09 7.92 26.34
CA LYS A 301 25.52 7.61 26.49
C LYS A 301 26.19 7.45 25.11
N PRO A 302 27.52 7.66 24.99
CA PRO A 302 28.25 7.41 23.75
C PRO A 302 27.97 6.00 23.20
N LYS A 303 27.60 5.91 21.92
CA LYS A 303 27.28 4.65 21.20
C LYS A 303 26.06 3.86 21.75
N GLN A 304 25.27 4.42 22.66
CA GLN A 304 24.06 3.74 23.15
C GLN A 304 23.02 3.62 22.03
N ARG A 305 22.64 2.37 21.72
CA ARG A 305 21.60 2.03 20.73
C ARG A 305 20.30 1.54 21.36
N ALA A 306 20.33 1.17 22.64
CA ALA A 306 19.21 0.60 23.36
C ALA A 306 18.87 1.40 24.63
N CYS A 307 17.60 1.41 24.98
CA CYS A 307 17.04 2.07 26.15
C CYS A 307 17.48 1.36 27.44
N ASP A 308 17.96 2.13 28.41
CA ASP A 308 18.37 1.65 29.74
C ASP A 308 17.37 1.99 30.85
N GLU A 309 16.11 2.31 30.49
CA GLU A 309 15.03 2.47 31.45
C GLU A 309 14.74 1.16 32.18
N LYS A 310 14.53 1.23 33.49
CA LYS A 310 14.10 0.09 34.30
C LYS A 310 12.61 0.18 34.59
N ASP A 311 11.91 -0.93 34.47
CA ASP A 311 10.52 -1.03 34.92
C ASP A 311 10.42 -1.13 36.46
N ALA A 312 9.20 -1.19 36.98
CA ALA A 312 8.93 -1.34 38.42
C ALA A 312 9.52 -2.64 39.04
N LYS A 313 9.95 -3.59 38.20
CA LYS A 313 10.60 -4.86 38.61
C LYS A 313 12.12 -4.82 38.39
N ALA A 314 12.68 -3.62 38.20
CA ALA A 314 14.10 -3.36 37.94
C ALA A 314 14.67 -4.00 36.67
N LYS A 315 13.83 -4.46 35.73
CA LYS A 315 14.25 -5.06 34.46
C LYS A 315 14.49 -3.98 33.41
N LEU A 316 15.57 -4.11 32.64
CA LEU A 316 15.92 -3.18 31.57
C LEU A 316 14.97 -3.28 30.37
N CYS A 317 14.58 -2.14 29.83
CA CYS A 317 13.69 -2.03 28.68
C CYS A 317 14.31 -2.62 27.40
N ASN A 318 15.59 -2.38 27.14
CA ASN A 318 16.33 -2.82 25.93
C ASN A 318 15.70 -2.44 24.58
N GLY A 319 14.69 -1.55 24.56
CA GLY A 319 14.07 -1.08 23.32
C GLY A 319 15.03 -0.23 22.50
N HIS A 320 15.02 -0.40 21.18
CA HIS A 320 15.88 0.36 20.29
C HIS A 320 15.56 1.87 20.35
N LEU A 321 16.59 2.71 20.40
CA LEU A 321 16.46 4.17 20.43
C LEU A 321 16.38 4.69 19.00
N LYS A 322 15.17 5.07 18.55
CA LYS A 322 14.97 5.67 17.22
C LYS A 322 14.99 7.18 17.31
N ARG A 323 15.68 7.81 16.36
CA ARG A 323 15.62 9.26 16.20
C ARG A 323 14.18 9.67 15.85
N TRP A 324 13.69 10.72 16.50
CA TRP A 324 12.31 11.17 16.41
C TRP A 324 12.30 12.60 15.89
N TYR A 325 11.80 12.77 14.66
CA TYR A 325 11.85 14.05 13.92
C TYR A 325 10.57 14.86 14.08
N ASP A 326 9.41 14.20 14.16
CA ASP A 326 8.10 14.84 14.27
C ASP A 326 7.47 14.53 15.64
N TYR A 327 7.72 15.41 16.61
CA TYR A 327 7.16 15.33 17.96
C TYR A 327 6.09 16.41 18.20
N PRO A 328 5.06 16.14 19.05
CA PRO A 328 3.98 17.08 19.30
C PRO A 328 4.45 18.37 19.98
N ASP A 329 3.62 19.41 19.92
CA ASP A 329 4.03 20.79 20.28
C ASP A 329 4.37 20.97 21.77
N ASP A 330 3.81 20.14 22.64
CA ASP A 330 4.16 20.04 24.05
C ASP A 330 5.62 19.59 24.27
N ILE A 331 6.09 18.63 23.46
CA ILE A 331 7.49 18.20 23.45
C ILE A 331 8.39 19.24 22.77
N LYS A 332 7.89 19.93 21.72
CA LYS A 332 8.63 21.04 21.10
C LYS A 332 8.88 22.18 22.07
N ALA A 333 7.91 22.51 22.91
CA ALA A 333 8.08 23.54 23.94
C ALA A 333 9.17 23.17 24.97
N LEU A 334 9.34 21.88 25.27
CA LEU A 334 10.28 21.40 26.29
C LEU A 334 11.73 21.24 25.77
N ILE A 335 11.92 21.04 24.47
CA ILE A 335 13.20 20.58 23.89
C ILE A 335 13.70 21.50 22.76
N GLY A 336 12.80 22.28 22.16
CA GLY A 336 13.08 23.14 21.02
C GLY A 336 12.55 22.55 19.71
N PRO A 337 12.15 23.39 18.74
CA PRO A 337 11.46 22.97 17.51
C PRO A 337 12.33 22.20 16.51
N GLN A 338 13.66 22.15 16.70
CA GLN A 338 14.61 21.47 15.81
C GLN A 338 15.64 20.62 16.56
N ALA A 339 15.37 20.31 17.83
CA ALA A 339 16.28 19.52 18.63
C ALA A 339 16.28 18.05 18.19
N GLU A 340 17.46 17.50 17.97
CA GLU A 340 17.60 16.07 17.75
C GLU A 340 17.20 15.33 19.05
N ILE A 341 16.25 14.39 18.93
CA ILE A 341 15.86 13.54 20.05
C ILE A 341 15.66 12.10 19.62
N TYR A 342 15.88 11.19 20.56
CA TYR A 342 15.66 9.77 20.40
C TYR A 342 14.52 9.32 21.30
N ARG A 343 13.64 8.47 20.79
CA ARG A 343 12.54 7.88 21.53
C ARG A 343 12.69 6.36 21.54
N CYS A 344 12.60 5.76 22.72
CA CYS A 344 12.55 4.32 22.84
C CYS A 344 11.28 3.78 22.17
N GLU A 345 11.43 2.75 21.32
CA GLU A 345 10.28 2.14 20.64
C GLU A 345 9.30 1.44 21.60
N PHE A 346 9.78 1.02 22.77
CA PHE A 346 8.99 0.25 23.73
C PHE A 346 8.42 1.15 24.84
N CYS A 347 9.25 1.62 25.77
CA CYS A 347 8.80 2.42 26.92
C CYS A 347 8.57 3.91 26.63
N LYS A 348 8.85 4.36 25.40
CA LYS A 348 8.65 5.75 24.94
C LYS A 348 9.46 6.82 25.67
N THR A 349 10.37 6.45 26.58
CA THR A 349 11.35 7.35 27.19
C THR A 349 12.11 8.13 26.12
N LEU A 350 12.34 9.42 26.40
CA LEU A 350 13.02 10.36 25.52
C LEU A 350 14.49 10.52 25.93
N TYR A 351 15.37 10.58 24.92
CA TYR A 351 16.81 10.73 25.09
C TYR A 351 17.34 11.85 24.19
N ARG A 352 17.99 12.86 24.79
CA ARG A 352 18.80 13.83 24.06
C ARG A 352 20.12 13.20 23.61
N PRO A 353 20.69 13.64 22.47
CA PRO A 353 22.03 13.25 22.07
C PRO A 353 23.03 13.66 23.14
N ASP A 354 24.16 12.95 23.17
CA ASP A 354 25.30 13.33 23.98
C ASP A 354 25.83 14.71 23.52
N PRO A 355 25.95 15.71 24.40
CA PRO A 355 26.50 17.02 24.05
C PRO A 355 27.90 16.97 23.42
N ALA A 356 28.67 15.92 23.70
CA ALA A 356 30.02 15.71 23.18
C ALA A 356 30.04 15.06 21.77
N GLN A 357 28.91 14.56 21.26
CA GLN A 357 28.82 13.98 19.91
C GLN A 357 28.35 15.01 18.89
N GLN A 358 29.09 15.17 17.79
CA GLN A 358 28.64 15.98 16.67
C GLN A 358 27.36 15.36 16.05
N PRO A 359 26.32 16.16 15.76
CA PRO A 359 25.09 15.66 15.17
C PRO A 359 25.36 15.06 13.78
N HIS A 360 24.81 13.88 13.51
CA HIS A 360 25.06 13.12 12.27
C HIS A 360 24.27 13.63 11.05
N SER A 361 23.66 14.81 11.08
CA SER A 361 22.92 15.38 9.95
C SER A 361 22.88 16.91 10.00
N TYR A 362 22.69 17.53 8.83
CA TYR A 362 22.60 18.96 8.51
C TYR A 362 21.54 19.80 9.26
N THR A 363 21.36 19.59 10.57
CA THR A 363 20.62 20.52 11.43
C THR A 363 21.61 21.59 11.88
N LEU A 364 21.80 22.60 11.03
CA LEU A 364 22.52 23.81 11.39
C LEU A 364 21.77 24.52 12.53
N ARG A 365 22.56 25.01 13.49
CA ARG A 365 22.14 25.92 14.57
C ARG A 365 21.46 27.14 13.96
N PHE A 366 20.26 27.48 14.42
CA PHE A 366 19.83 28.84 14.79
C PHE A 366 18.62 28.75 15.72
#